data_AF-A0A2W6TUM4-F1
#
_entry.id   AF-A0A2W6TUM4-F1
#
_cell.length_a   1.000
_cell.length_b   1.000
_cell.length_c   1.000
_cell.angle_alpha   90.00
_cell.angle_beta   90.00
_cell.angle_gamma   90.00
#
_symmetry.space_group_name_H-M   'P 1'
#
loop_
_entity.id
_entity.type
_entity.pdbx_description
1 polymer ?
#
loop_
_entity_poly.entity_id
_entity_poly.type
_entity_poly.pdbx_seq_one_letter_code
_entity_poly.pdbx_strand_id
1 'polypeptide(L)'
;MKPAPDSVVADNIKLGKWPWMDAVHLLWTVWVFITPMFGAGYTLRWALITLWSFPLFIVFYMLTLTSARRHAPIFALAMIVLSMALLPIYPSGMNYFVFGCVMLRTNRCISTRQYMFELALLNLAFLSLAWWIGYPWQVIAWIPALTVIIGLIV
;
A
#
# COMPACT_ATOMS: atom_id res chain seq x y z
N MET A 1 -18.61 -9.08 -8.30
CA MET A 1 -18.48 -7.61 -8.42
C MET A 1 -18.25 -7.30 -9.89
N LYS A 2 -19.12 -6.50 -10.55
CA LYS A 2 -18.89 -6.06 -11.94
C LYS A 2 -17.91 -4.87 -11.92
N PRO A 3 -16.74 -4.93 -12.60
CA PRO A 3 -15.81 -3.82 -12.64
C PRO A 3 -16.46 -2.59 -13.28
N ALA A 4 -16.18 -1.39 -12.77
CA ALA A 4 -16.68 -0.17 -13.40
C ALA A 4 -16.09 0.00 -14.82
N PRO A 5 -16.84 0.53 -15.80
CA PRO A 5 -16.37 0.63 -17.19
C PRO A 5 -15.12 1.50 -17.40
N ASP A 6 -14.81 2.38 -16.45
CA ASP A 6 -13.63 3.27 -16.43
C ASP A 6 -12.54 2.80 -15.45
N SER A 7 -12.66 1.59 -14.90
CA SER A 7 -11.66 1.01 -13.99
C SER A 7 -10.39 0.61 -14.74
N VAL A 8 -9.27 0.54 -14.01
CA VAL A 8 -7.97 0.10 -14.56
C VAL A 8 -8.09 -1.31 -15.17
N VAL A 9 -8.88 -2.19 -14.55
CA VAL A 9 -9.18 -3.54 -15.08
C VAL A 9 -9.94 -3.47 -16.41
N ALA A 10 -10.93 -2.59 -16.53
CA ALA A 10 -11.68 -2.44 -17.77
C ALA A 10 -10.81 -1.88 -18.91
N ASP A 11 -9.91 -0.93 -18.62
CA ASP A 11 -8.96 -0.40 -19.60
C ASP A 11 -7.88 -1.43 -20.00
N ASN A 12 -7.35 -2.20 -19.05
CA ASN A 12 -6.41 -3.28 -19.37
C ASN A 12 -7.06 -4.36 -20.25
N ILE A 13 -8.31 -4.73 -19.96
CA ILE A 13 -9.09 -5.65 -20.81
C ILE A 13 -9.32 -5.06 -22.21
N LYS A 14 -9.67 -3.77 -22.31
CA LYS A 14 -9.83 -3.06 -23.59
C LYS A 14 -8.52 -2.98 -24.40
N LEU A 15 -7.38 -2.87 -23.72
CA LEU A 15 -6.05 -2.82 -24.33
C LEU A 15 -5.46 -4.21 -24.65
N GLY A 16 -6.20 -5.30 -24.40
CA GLY A 16 -5.71 -6.67 -24.58
C GLY A 16 -4.57 -7.05 -23.64
N LYS A 17 -4.32 -6.23 -22.61
CA LYS A 17 -3.29 -6.45 -21.60
C LYS A 17 -3.84 -7.33 -20.50
N TRP A 18 -2.98 -8.17 -19.91
CA TRP A 18 -3.41 -9.08 -18.85
C TRP A 18 -3.88 -8.26 -17.63
N PRO A 19 -5.17 -8.35 -17.23
CA PRO A 19 -5.75 -7.50 -16.18
C PRO A 19 -5.15 -7.76 -14.79
N TRP A 20 -4.34 -8.81 -14.66
CA TRP A 20 -3.65 -9.21 -13.45
C TRP A 20 -2.17 -8.83 -13.41
N MET A 21 -1.65 -8.06 -14.39
CA MET A 21 -0.28 -7.51 -14.27
C MET A 21 -0.13 -6.63 -13.03
N ASP A 22 -1.18 -5.88 -12.66
CA ASP A 22 -1.19 -5.12 -11.42
C ASP A 22 -1.17 -6.03 -10.18
N ALA A 23 -1.70 -7.26 -10.29
CA ALA A 23 -1.64 -8.27 -9.23
C ALA A 23 -0.25 -8.86 -9.03
N VAL A 24 0.76 -8.53 -9.84
CA VAL A 24 2.16 -8.79 -9.48
C VAL A 24 2.51 -8.08 -8.16
N HIS A 25 1.87 -6.95 -7.86
CA HIS A 25 2.02 -6.30 -6.57
C HIS A 25 1.52 -7.19 -5.42
N LEU A 26 0.55 -8.08 -5.63
CA LEU A 26 0.13 -9.04 -4.60
C LEU A 26 1.25 -10.01 -4.21
N LEU A 27 2.20 -10.34 -5.10
CA LEU A 27 3.38 -11.14 -4.69
C LEU A 27 4.19 -10.41 -3.60
N TRP A 28 4.23 -9.09 -3.63
CA TRP A 28 4.90 -8.29 -2.61
C TRP A 28 4.23 -8.39 -1.23
N THR A 29 2.96 -8.81 -1.15
CA THR A 29 2.30 -9.03 0.15
C THR A 29 2.94 -10.17 0.94
N VAL A 30 3.76 -11.02 0.32
CA VAL A 30 4.59 -12.01 1.01
C VAL A 30 5.44 -11.37 2.11
N TRP A 31 5.86 -10.11 1.93
CA TRP A 31 6.62 -9.37 2.94
C TRP A 31 5.86 -9.19 4.25
N VAL A 32 4.53 -9.10 4.23
CA VAL A 32 3.71 -9.03 5.46
C VAL A 32 3.95 -10.25 6.37
N PHE A 33 4.19 -11.41 5.75
CA PHE A 33 4.46 -12.68 6.42
C PHE A 33 5.96 -12.89 6.71
N ILE A 34 6.85 -12.23 5.97
CA ILE A 34 8.31 -12.33 6.15
C ILE A 34 8.82 -11.34 7.19
N THR A 35 8.30 -10.11 7.27
CA THR A 35 8.73 -9.08 8.23
C THR A 35 8.79 -9.57 9.69
N PRO A 36 7.85 -10.38 10.20
CA PRO A 36 7.92 -10.92 11.56
C PRO A 36 9.13 -11.81 11.82
N MET A 37 9.67 -12.48 10.78
CA MET A 37 10.86 -13.32 10.90
C MET A 37 12.12 -12.51 11.22
N PHE A 38 12.14 -11.22 10.86
CA PHE A 38 13.26 -10.32 11.12
C PHE A 38 13.09 -9.49 12.41
N GLY A 39 12.03 -9.71 13.18
CA GLY A 39 11.68 -8.93 14.36
C GLY A 39 11.25 -9.79 15.55
N ALA A 40 10.11 -9.45 16.16
CA ALA A 40 9.60 -10.10 17.37
C ALA A 40 9.02 -11.53 17.17
N GLY A 41 9.13 -12.10 15.96
CA GLY A 41 8.58 -13.40 15.61
C GLY A 41 7.06 -13.43 15.40
N TYR A 42 6.53 -14.64 15.19
CA TYR A 42 5.09 -14.88 15.01
C TYR A 42 4.39 -14.96 16.37
N THR A 43 3.82 -13.85 16.82
CA THR A 43 3.01 -13.79 18.05
C THR A 43 1.52 -13.99 17.75
N LEU A 44 0.74 -14.44 18.74
CA LEU A 44 -0.72 -14.55 18.60
C LEU A 44 -1.38 -13.20 18.27
N ARG A 45 -0.83 -12.11 18.82
CA ARG A 45 -1.26 -10.74 18.52
C ARG A 45 -1.01 -10.38 17.06
N TRP A 46 0.15 -10.74 16.51
CA TRP A 46 0.44 -10.61 15.08
C TRP A 46 -0.55 -11.41 14.24
N ALA A 47 -0.85 -12.66 14.62
CA ALA A 47 -1.78 -13.52 13.87
C ALA A 47 -3.20 -12.95 13.86
N LEU A 48 -3.71 -12.49 15.01
CA LEU A 48 -5.04 -11.88 15.11
C LEU A 48 -5.13 -10.59 14.29
N ILE A 49 -4.13 -9.71 14.39
CA ILE A 49 -4.12 -8.47 13.61
C ILE A 49 -4.06 -8.78 12.13
N THR A 50 -3.17 -9.68 11.70
CA THR A 50 -3.06 -10.09 10.30
C THR A 50 -4.37 -10.68 9.78
N LEU A 51 -5.04 -11.51 10.59
CA LEU A 51 -6.31 -12.14 10.22
C LEU A 51 -7.42 -11.10 9.95
N TRP A 52 -7.38 -9.94 10.60
CA TRP A 52 -8.34 -8.85 10.38
C TRP A 52 -7.87 -7.81 9.37
N SER A 53 -6.60 -7.41 9.43
CA SER A 53 -6.04 -6.36 8.58
C SER A 53 -5.79 -6.84 7.15
N PHE A 54 -5.41 -8.10 6.95
CA PHE A 54 -5.12 -8.65 5.63
C PHE A 54 -6.35 -8.75 4.73
N PRO A 55 -7.50 -9.28 5.17
CA PRO A 55 -8.72 -9.25 4.37
C PRO A 55 -9.18 -7.81 4.07
N LEU A 56 -9.07 -6.91 5.05
CA LEU A 56 -9.44 -5.51 4.89
C LEU A 56 -8.55 -4.82 3.84
N PHE A 57 -7.25 -5.09 3.89
CA PHE A 57 -6.27 -4.64 2.90
C PHE A 57 -6.59 -5.20 1.50
N ILE A 58 -6.90 -6.50 1.38
CA ILE A 58 -7.29 -7.10 0.09
C ILE A 58 -8.57 -6.44 -0.43
N VAL A 59 -9.55 -6.20 0.43
CA VAL A 59 -10.80 -5.52 0.03
C VAL A 59 -10.49 -4.11 -0.47
N PHE A 60 -9.69 -3.32 0.23
CA PHE A 60 -9.31 -1.98 -0.25
C PHE A 60 -8.50 -2.05 -1.54
N TYR A 61 -7.55 -2.97 -1.66
CA TYR A 61 -6.78 -3.18 -2.88
C TYR A 61 -7.69 -3.56 -4.06
N MET A 62 -8.60 -4.50 -3.88
CA MET A 62 -9.58 -4.87 -4.91
C MET A 62 -10.46 -3.67 -5.26
N LEU A 63 -10.90 -2.89 -4.27
CA LEU A 63 -11.68 -1.67 -4.50
C LEU A 63 -10.89 -0.61 -5.27
N THR A 64 -9.57 -0.49 -5.08
CA THR A 64 -8.73 0.40 -5.92
C THR A 64 -8.73 -0.03 -7.39
N LEU A 65 -8.78 -1.34 -7.66
CA LEU A 65 -8.77 -1.90 -9.02
C LEU A 65 -10.15 -1.92 -9.68
N THR A 66 -11.22 -2.15 -8.92
CA THR A 66 -12.59 -2.30 -9.46
C THR A 66 -13.41 -1.03 -9.46
N SER A 67 -13.05 -0.04 -8.63
CA SER A 67 -13.80 1.22 -8.52
C SER A 67 -13.48 2.19 -9.65
N ALA A 68 -14.38 3.13 -9.89
CA ALA A 68 -14.14 4.25 -10.81
C ALA A 68 -12.89 5.04 -10.37
N ARG A 69 -12.06 5.49 -11.32
CA ARG A 69 -10.82 6.25 -11.09
C ARG A 69 -10.95 7.41 -10.10
N ARG A 70 -12.13 8.03 -10.02
CA ARG A 70 -12.42 9.12 -9.06
C ARG A 70 -12.43 8.67 -7.59
N HIS A 71 -12.85 7.43 -7.31
CA HIS A 71 -12.94 6.87 -5.95
C HIS A 71 -11.76 5.96 -5.59
N ALA A 72 -11.08 5.41 -6.60
CA ALA A 72 -9.85 4.62 -6.41
C ALA A 72 -8.80 5.26 -5.47
N PRO A 73 -8.48 6.57 -5.55
CA PRO A 73 -7.51 7.17 -4.63
C PRO A 73 -7.99 7.23 -3.17
N ILE A 74 -9.30 7.24 -2.92
CA ILE A 74 -9.85 7.23 -1.55
C ILE A 74 -9.55 5.89 -0.88
N PHE A 75 -9.64 4.78 -1.62
CA PHE A 75 -9.29 3.46 -1.09
C PHE A 75 -7.78 3.30 -0.87
N ALA A 76 -6.95 3.88 -1.75
CA ALA A 76 -5.51 3.93 -1.54
C ALA A 76 -5.13 4.73 -0.28
N LEU A 77 -5.79 5.87 -0.03
CA LEU A 77 -5.66 6.63 1.21
C LEU A 77 -6.17 5.85 2.43
N ALA A 78 -7.27 5.10 2.29
CA ALA A 78 -7.76 4.25 3.37
C ALA A 78 -6.74 3.18 3.78
N MET A 79 -5.99 2.60 2.82
CA MET A 79 -4.90 1.66 3.10
C MET A 79 -3.73 2.33 3.84
N ILE A 80 -3.39 3.56 3.48
CA ILE A 80 -2.37 4.37 4.17
C ILE A 80 -2.80 4.65 5.62
N VAL A 81 -4.03 5.14 5.82
CA VAL A 81 -4.56 5.43 7.16
C VAL A 81 -4.61 4.17 8.01
N LEU A 82 -5.05 3.04 7.44
CA LEU A 82 -5.03 1.74 8.09
C LEU A 82 -3.61 1.35 8.51
N SER A 83 -2.62 1.53 7.63
CA SER A 83 -1.22 1.28 7.94
C SER A 83 -0.71 2.14 9.09
N MET A 84 -1.04 3.43 9.11
CA MET A 84 -0.58 4.34 10.16
C MET A 84 -1.22 4.01 11.51
N ALA A 85 -2.50 3.63 11.52
CA ALA A 85 -3.19 3.18 12.72
C ALA A 85 -2.63 1.85 13.27
N LEU A 86 -2.17 0.96 12.37
CA LEU A 86 -1.58 -0.32 12.73
C LEU A 86 -0.10 -0.20 13.15
N LEU A 87 0.62 0.83 12.71
CA LEU A 87 2.06 1.03 12.97
C LEU A 87 2.51 0.83 14.44
N PRO A 88 1.83 1.39 15.46
CA PRO A 88 2.25 1.24 16.85
C PRO A 88 2.13 -0.19 17.40
N ILE A 89 1.32 -1.03 16.76
CA ILE A 89 0.97 -2.36 17.27
C ILE A 89 1.44 -3.48 16.33
N TYR A 90 1.66 -3.15 15.05
CA TYR A 90 1.87 -4.12 13.97
C TYR A 90 2.88 -3.59 12.93
N PRO A 91 4.18 -3.93 13.09
CA PRO A 91 5.25 -3.51 12.19
C PRO A 91 5.03 -3.91 10.72
N SER A 92 4.47 -5.10 10.48
CA SER A 92 4.17 -5.58 9.13
C SER A 92 3.18 -4.68 8.37
N GLY A 93 2.44 -3.82 9.07
CA GLY A 93 1.48 -2.87 8.49
C GLY A 93 2.13 -1.87 7.54
N MET A 94 3.43 -1.60 7.68
CA MET A 94 4.21 -0.72 6.81
C MET A 94 4.15 -1.10 5.34
N ASN A 95 4.02 -2.40 5.05
CA ASN A 95 3.85 -2.85 3.66
C ASN A 95 2.56 -2.27 3.07
N TYR A 96 1.48 -2.17 3.84
CA TYR A 96 0.21 -1.59 3.38
C TYR A 96 0.33 -0.11 3.01
N PHE A 97 1.21 0.64 3.68
CA PHE A 97 1.54 2.02 3.31
C PHE A 97 2.18 2.08 1.91
N VAL A 98 3.17 1.21 1.65
CA VAL A 98 3.83 1.12 0.34
C VAL A 98 2.81 0.85 -0.77
N PHE A 99 1.92 -0.12 -0.54
CA PHE A 99 0.84 -0.44 -1.47
C PHE A 99 -0.10 0.74 -1.73
N GLY A 100 -0.50 1.46 -0.68
CA GLY A 100 -1.34 2.64 -0.82
C GLY A 100 -0.67 3.72 -1.68
N CYS A 101 0.62 3.99 -1.46
CA CYS A 101 1.40 4.95 -2.25
C CYS A 101 1.52 4.55 -3.73
N VAL A 102 1.68 3.26 -4.03
CA VAL A 102 1.75 2.76 -5.41
C VAL A 102 0.39 2.86 -6.10
N MET A 103 -0.67 2.39 -5.45
CA MET A 103 -2.03 2.46 -5.99
C MET A 103 -2.52 3.90 -6.19
N LEU A 104 -1.99 4.87 -5.42
CA LEU A 104 -2.28 6.28 -5.63
C LEU A 104 -1.77 6.78 -6.99
N ARG A 105 -0.62 6.29 -7.47
CA ARG A 105 -0.05 6.62 -8.79
C ARG A 105 -0.77 5.90 -9.92
N THR A 106 -0.98 4.59 -9.79
CA THR A 106 -1.64 3.78 -10.84
C THR A 106 -3.05 4.31 -11.18
N ASN A 107 -3.76 4.86 -10.19
CA ASN A 107 -5.13 5.30 -10.36
C ASN A 107 -5.32 6.79 -10.72
N ARG A 108 -4.25 7.60 -10.69
CA ARG A 108 -4.33 9.04 -10.99
C ARG A 108 -3.37 9.43 -12.12
N CYS A 109 -3.89 10.08 -13.16
CA CYS A 109 -3.08 10.83 -14.14
C CYS A 109 -2.67 12.21 -13.57
N ILE A 110 -1.91 12.21 -12.48
CA ILE A 110 -1.33 13.43 -11.89
C ILE A 110 0.09 13.64 -12.40
N SER A 111 0.53 14.91 -12.47
CA SER A 111 1.91 15.24 -12.83
C SER A 111 2.88 14.57 -11.86
N THR A 112 3.97 13.99 -12.37
CA THR A 112 5.01 13.33 -11.56
C THR A 112 5.50 14.19 -10.41
N ARG A 113 5.55 15.53 -10.58
CA ARG A 113 5.91 16.47 -9.51
C ARG A 113 4.89 16.52 -8.36
N GLN A 114 3.59 16.53 -8.67
CA GLN A 114 2.55 16.53 -7.64
C GLN A 114 2.55 15.20 -6.88
N TYR A 115 2.70 14.09 -7.59
CA TYR A 115 2.85 12.78 -6.96
C TYR A 115 4.07 12.72 -6.03
N MET A 116 5.22 13.20 -6.48
CA MET A 116 6.45 13.27 -5.65
C MET A 116 6.22 14.11 -4.38
N PHE A 117 5.48 15.21 -4.47
CA PHE A 117 5.16 16.05 -3.32
C PHE A 117 4.22 15.35 -2.33
N GLU A 118 3.17 14.69 -2.83
CA GLU A 118 2.22 13.93 -2.01
C GLU A 118 2.91 12.73 -1.35
N LEU A 119 3.78 12.04 -2.09
CA LEU A 119 4.60 10.93 -1.58
C LEU A 119 5.61 11.41 -0.53
N ALA A 120 6.21 12.59 -0.71
CA ALA A 120 7.09 13.19 0.29
C ALA A 120 6.31 13.56 1.56
N LEU A 121 5.10 14.12 1.44
CA LEU A 121 4.24 14.47 2.56
C LEU A 121 3.83 13.22 3.35
N LEU A 122 3.39 12.17 2.64
CA LEU A 122 3.00 10.90 3.24
C LEU A 122 4.18 10.21 3.93
N ASN A 123 5.36 10.21 3.30
CA ASN A 123 6.57 9.68 3.92
C ASN A 123 6.98 10.49 5.15
N LEU A 124 6.92 11.82 5.12
CA LEU A 124 7.19 12.65 6.29
C LEU A 124 6.21 12.34 7.43
N ALA A 125 4.92 12.14 7.13
CA ALA A 125 3.93 11.75 8.12
C ALA A 125 4.21 10.36 8.71
N PHE A 126 4.64 9.41 7.87
CA PHE A 126 5.06 8.08 8.30
C PHE A 126 6.32 8.13 9.18
N LEU A 127 7.34 8.88 8.74
CA LEU A 127 8.61 9.06 9.44
C LEU A 127 8.42 9.69 10.81
N SER A 128 7.60 10.74 10.89
CA SER A 128 7.28 11.40 12.16
C SER A 128 6.55 10.47 13.13
N LEU A 129 5.60 9.66 12.64
CA LEU A 129 4.93 8.66 13.45
C LEU A 129 5.89 7.55 13.92
N ALA A 130 6.73 7.04 13.01
CA ALA A 130 7.71 5.99 13.32
C ALA A 130 8.79 6.47 14.31
N TRP A 131 9.25 7.71 14.17
CA TRP A 131 10.14 8.35 15.13
C TRP A 131 9.46 8.44 16.50
N TRP A 132 8.20 8.92 16.55
CA TRP A 132 7.48 9.08 17.81
C TRP A 132 7.25 7.75 18.54
N ILE A 133 7.03 6.67 17.80
CA ILE A 133 6.89 5.32 18.36
C ILE A 133 8.24 4.72 18.79
N GLY A 134 9.37 5.30 18.36
CA GLY A 134 10.72 4.80 18.68
C GLY A 134 11.14 3.61 17.82
N TYR A 135 10.66 3.51 16.58
CA TYR A 135 11.07 2.45 15.67
C TYR A 135 12.58 2.52 15.35
N PRO A 136 13.24 1.38 15.10
CA PRO A 136 14.63 1.33 14.65
C PRO A 136 14.84 2.13 13.36
N TRP A 137 15.95 2.87 13.32
CA TRP A 137 16.30 3.78 12.23
C TRP A 137 16.38 3.09 10.86
N GLN A 138 16.70 1.79 10.82
CA GLN A 138 16.74 1.00 9.58
C GLN A 138 15.37 0.97 8.91
N VAL A 139 14.30 0.83 9.69
CA VAL A 139 12.93 0.78 9.19
C VAL A 139 12.45 2.16 8.73
N ILE A 140 12.85 3.19 9.48
CA ILE A 140 12.60 4.60 9.18
C ILE A 140 13.23 4.99 7.82
N ALA A 141 14.46 4.54 7.52
CA ALA A 141 15.13 4.86 6.26
C ALA A 141 14.68 4.00 5.07
N TRP A 142 14.37 2.71 5.31
CA TRP A 142 14.10 1.74 4.25
C TRP A 142 12.71 1.90 3.62
N ILE A 143 11.67 2.20 4.41
CA ILE A 143 10.30 2.33 3.91
C ILE A 143 10.16 3.47 2.89
N PRO A 144 10.67 4.68 3.13
CA PRO A 144 10.64 5.75 2.13
C PRO A 144 11.38 5.38 0.84
N ALA A 145 12.56 4.77 0.96
CA ALA A 145 13.33 4.32 -0.19
C ALA A 145 12.53 3.32 -1.04
N LEU A 146 11.87 2.34 -0.42
CA LEU A 146 11.00 1.40 -1.12
C LEU A 146 9.82 2.09 -1.81
N THR A 147 9.14 3.02 -1.12
CA THR A 147 8.01 3.74 -1.74
C THR A 147 8.42 4.56 -2.96
N VAL A 148 9.59 5.19 -2.91
CA VAL A 148 10.13 5.98 -4.03
C VAL A 148 10.53 5.06 -5.18
N ILE A 149 11.24 3.97 -4.92
CA ILE A 149 11.69 3.02 -5.96
C ILE A 149 10.48 2.41 -6.67
N ILE A 150 9.54 1.83 -5.91
CA ILE A 150 8.37 1.17 -6.50
C ILE A 150 7.46 2.20 -7.15
N GLY A 151 7.28 3.35 -6.50
CA GLY A 151 6.55 4.48 -7.06
C GLY A 151 7.18 5.04 -8.33
N LEU A 152 8.48 4.84 -8.61
CA LEU A 152 9.14 5.24 -9.86
C LEU A 152 9.01 4.19 -10.96
N ILE A 153 9.01 2.90 -10.60
CA ILE A 153 8.91 1.76 -11.53
C ILE A 153 7.52 1.69 -12.17
N VAL A 154 6.47 1.99 -11.40
CA VAL A 154 5.07 1.99 -11.85
C VAL A 154 4.72 3.24 -12.64
#